data_AF-A0A7C4P0V9-F1
#
_entry.id   AF-A0A7C4P0V9-F1
#
_cell.length_a   1.000
_cell.length_b   1.000
_cell.length_c   1.000
_cell.angle_alpha   90.00
_cell.angle_beta   90.00
_cell.angle_gamma   90.00
#
_symmetry.space_group_name_H-M   'P 1'
#
loop_
_entity.id
_entity.type
_entity.pdbx_description
1 polymer ?
#
loop_
_entity_poly.entity_id
_entity_poly.type
_entity_poly.pdbx_seq_one_letter_code
_entity_poly.pdbx_strand_id
1 'polypeptide(L)'
;MKNNTLLLILTLFLFSKQGFAQTISVYGSTVGEANVTPSGAASYIIPIHTPRGVNGFQPNISIIYNSQSGNGILGYGWNISGLSSISRVPSTIYFDGITEGVNLNRMDKLALDGNRLICINADSTEFKTELENFSKIIGGKSDVSYYWFEVKTKDGSTNYYGTTEDSRLRPLGNWSQPLAWYLSKSTDPNGNSINYFYTNQNGEIYIDRIEYANNSIQFIYEDRPDKNVTYFAGASVSQKKRLKGITVKSDGQVARSYSFTYNHDGLFSHLASISETGSDGASLNPTQFIREGINANSTAYSALVETQSYKQIYNADLTGDGRSDVVVTYKSSVESNWTDWAFYEANADGHSFTKKYSGKLPSGFKGFYLSDIDNNGTYDIFMRVSGVYSYCCIQCDELKPQNAIVKPDSLLTKSDAIFKEHSEKTVLPPDDDSNGCCATCSYDRQYMNAYFYSNGNLVRNEQYDIHFDFIKGDAIIYAGLNFDGDGKSDFLILDKSKNFVGVKVGNTYFSAQVFSNNPNDVNLLDYNGDGRTDILVTKEYNSTIYTYNPRSTKFEVLYNSGFPTRWHSVHF
;
A
#
# COMPACT_ATOMS: atom_id res chain seq x y z
N MET A 1 -18.90 -96.80 -46.22
CA MET A 1 -19.80 -96.31 -45.14
C MET A 1 -18.94 -95.94 -43.94
N LYS A 2 -19.10 -94.69 -43.47
CA LYS A 2 -18.72 -94.11 -42.15
C LYS A 2 -17.21 -94.02 -41.83
N ASN A 3 -16.53 -92.93 -42.20
CA ASN A 3 -16.38 -91.62 -41.53
C ASN A 3 -15.65 -91.62 -40.17
N ASN A 4 -14.41 -91.13 -40.23
CA ASN A 4 -13.52 -90.74 -39.14
C ASN A 4 -14.02 -89.47 -38.44
N THR A 5 -13.87 -89.39 -37.11
CA THR A 5 -13.50 -88.12 -36.46
C THR A 5 -12.80 -88.40 -35.13
N LEU A 6 -11.51 -88.09 -35.08
CA LEU A 6 -10.67 -88.07 -33.88
C LEU A 6 -10.67 -86.62 -33.38
N LEU A 7 -11.22 -86.35 -32.19
CA LEU A 7 -11.23 -85.00 -31.61
C LEU A 7 -10.13 -84.90 -30.54
N LEU A 8 -9.12 -84.10 -30.84
CA LEU A 8 -7.98 -83.76 -29.99
C LEU A 8 -8.40 -82.66 -28.99
N ILE A 9 -8.40 -82.95 -27.68
CA ILE A 9 -8.64 -81.95 -26.63
C ILE A 9 -7.28 -81.43 -26.16
N LEU A 10 -6.98 -80.17 -26.49
CA LEU A 10 -5.80 -79.43 -26.04
C LEU A 10 -6.12 -78.73 -24.70
N THR A 11 -5.57 -79.24 -23.61
CA THR A 11 -5.64 -78.62 -22.27
C THR A 11 -4.66 -77.45 -22.17
N LEU A 12 -5.19 -76.23 -22.02
CA LEU A 12 -4.43 -75.00 -21.74
C LEU A 12 -4.43 -74.74 -20.23
N PHE A 13 -3.30 -74.96 -19.55
CA PHE A 13 -3.10 -74.57 -18.15
C PHE A 13 -2.75 -73.07 -18.07
N LEU A 14 -3.70 -72.24 -17.63
CA LEU A 14 -3.45 -70.85 -17.24
C LEU A 14 -3.04 -70.81 -15.77
N PHE A 15 -1.75 -70.61 -15.50
CA PHE A 15 -1.27 -70.22 -14.17
C PHE A 15 -1.50 -68.72 -13.98
N SER A 16 -2.52 -68.35 -13.21
CA SER A 16 -2.70 -66.99 -12.72
C SER A 16 -1.73 -66.72 -11.56
N LYS A 17 -0.60 -66.07 -11.83
CA LYS A 17 0.18 -65.39 -10.78
C LYS A 17 -0.56 -64.11 -10.39
N GLN A 18 -1.43 -64.16 -9.39
CA GLN A 18 -1.83 -62.96 -8.67
C GLN A 18 -0.73 -62.61 -7.67
N GLY A 19 0.19 -61.75 -8.09
CA GLY A 19 1.06 -61.05 -7.15
C GLY A 19 0.27 -59.92 -6.51
N PHE A 20 -0.04 -60.03 -5.22
CA PHE A 20 -0.45 -58.89 -4.42
C PHE A 20 0.77 -57.97 -4.29
N ALA A 21 0.82 -56.89 -5.06
CA ALA A 21 1.72 -55.79 -4.76
C ALA A 21 1.21 -55.13 -3.46
N GLN A 22 1.88 -55.37 -2.34
CA GLN A 22 1.76 -54.50 -1.18
C GLN A 22 2.26 -53.11 -1.61
N THR A 23 1.36 -52.15 -1.73
CA THR A 23 1.73 -50.73 -1.72
C THR A 23 2.39 -50.46 -0.37
N ILE A 24 3.71 -50.28 -0.38
CA ILE A 24 4.44 -49.78 0.79
C ILE A 24 3.92 -48.36 1.00
N SER A 25 3.08 -48.16 2.01
CA SER A 25 2.74 -46.82 2.47
C SER A 25 4.01 -46.23 3.08
N VAL A 26 4.60 -45.23 2.42
CA VAL A 26 5.71 -44.49 3.02
C VAL A 26 5.12 -43.65 4.15
N TYR A 27 5.49 -43.97 5.38
CA TYR A 27 5.05 -43.23 6.56
C TYR A 27 5.85 -41.92 6.66
N GLY A 28 5.15 -40.78 6.67
CA GLY A 28 5.76 -39.46 6.81
C GLY A 28 4.92 -38.36 6.16
N SER A 29 5.35 -37.12 6.38
CA SER A 29 4.82 -35.93 5.72
C SER A 29 5.97 -35.16 5.10
N THR A 30 5.68 -34.33 4.11
CA THR A 30 6.67 -33.36 3.61
C THR A 30 7.15 -32.49 4.78
N VAL A 31 8.47 -32.37 4.92
CA VAL A 31 9.10 -31.61 6.01
C VAL A 31 8.74 -30.13 5.85
N GLY A 32 8.28 -29.51 6.93
CA GLY A 32 8.07 -28.07 6.98
C GLY A 32 8.21 -27.54 8.41
N GLU A 33 8.43 -26.24 8.52
CA GLU A 33 8.70 -25.55 9.78
C GLU A 33 7.80 -24.32 9.93
N ALA A 34 7.08 -24.24 11.04
CA ALA A 34 6.27 -23.08 11.40
C ALA A 34 7.10 -22.11 12.25
N ASN A 35 6.96 -20.82 11.97
CA ASN A 35 7.67 -19.75 12.65
C ASN A 35 6.77 -18.51 12.82
N VAL A 36 7.16 -17.60 13.72
CA VAL A 36 6.60 -16.26 13.81
C VAL A 36 7.72 -15.27 13.51
N THR A 37 7.51 -14.37 12.55
CA THR A 37 8.52 -13.37 12.19
C THR A 37 8.64 -12.32 13.30
N PRO A 38 9.75 -11.57 13.38
CA PRO A 38 9.85 -10.41 14.27
C PRO A 38 8.76 -9.36 14.05
N SER A 39 8.14 -9.30 12.86
CA SER A 39 7.00 -8.45 12.54
C SER A 39 5.63 -9.04 12.93
N GLY A 40 5.61 -10.19 13.62
CA GLY A 40 4.39 -10.85 14.08
C GLY A 40 3.64 -11.64 12.99
N ALA A 41 4.22 -11.85 11.81
CA ALA A 41 3.61 -12.65 10.76
C ALA A 41 3.74 -14.15 11.08
N ALA A 42 2.67 -14.93 10.86
CA ALA A 42 2.79 -16.38 10.84
C ALA A 42 3.53 -16.80 9.55
N SER A 43 4.53 -17.67 9.70
CA SER A 43 5.39 -18.15 8.62
C SER A 43 5.42 -19.67 8.60
N TYR A 44 5.46 -20.25 7.40
CA TYR A 44 5.64 -21.69 7.22
C TYR A 44 6.59 -21.96 6.05
N ILE A 45 7.63 -22.76 6.26
CA ILE A 45 8.66 -23.01 5.24
C ILE A 45 8.72 -24.50 4.94
N ILE A 46 8.70 -24.84 3.65
CA ILE A 46 8.82 -26.22 3.14
C ILE A 46 10.03 -26.27 2.20
N PRO A 47 11.17 -26.79 2.64
CA PRO A 47 12.34 -26.95 1.79
C PRO A 47 12.05 -27.89 0.62
N ILE A 48 12.41 -27.47 -0.59
CA ILE A 48 12.44 -28.36 -1.75
C ILE A 48 13.75 -29.13 -1.68
N HIS A 49 13.68 -30.46 -1.68
CA HIS A 49 14.87 -31.31 -1.72
C HIS A 49 15.74 -30.98 -2.95
N THR A 50 16.95 -30.49 -2.72
CA THR A 50 17.95 -30.23 -3.77
C THR A 50 19.10 -31.24 -3.65
N PRO A 51 19.33 -32.13 -4.66
CA PRO A 51 20.49 -32.99 -4.71
C PRO A 51 21.79 -32.20 -4.49
N ARG A 52 22.80 -32.85 -3.91
CA ARG A 52 24.05 -32.15 -3.58
C ARG A 52 24.77 -31.67 -4.83
N GLY A 53 25.20 -30.41 -4.81
CA GLY A 53 26.08 -29.86 -5.83
C GLY A 53 27.55 -30.19 -5.57
N VAL A 54 28.42 -29.83 -6.52
CA VAL A 54 29.87 -29.98 -6.37
C VAL A 54 30.31 -29.16 -5.15
N ASN A 55 31.06 -29.78 -4.23
CA ASN A 55 31.49 -29.19 -2.96
C ASN A 55 30.34 -28.63 -2.09
N GLY A 56 29.12 -29.12 -2.27
CA GLY A 56 27.93 -28.62 -1.56
C GLY A 56 27.36 -27.31 -2.11
N PHE A 57 27.85 -26.81 -3.25
CA PHE A 57 27.32 -25.61 -3.89
C PHE A 57 26.05 -25.95 -4.70
N GLN A 58 24.89 -25.69 -4.09
CA GLN A 58 23.57 -26.05 -4.60
C GLN A 58 22.55 -24.94 -4.31
N PRO A 59 21.47 -24.83 -5.09
CA PRO A 59 20.41 -23.87 -4.79
C PRO A 59 19.66 -24.28 -3.51
N ASN A 60 19.19 -23.28 -2.78
CA ASN A 60 18.32 -23.46 -1.62
C ASN A 60 16.93 -22.90 -1.97
N ILE A 61 16.03 -23.79 -2.39
CA ILE A 61 14.66 -23.43 -2.80
C ILE A 61 13.69 -23.94 -1.75
N SER A 62 12.69 -23.12 -1.42
CA SER A 62 11.61 -23.51 -0.53
C SER A 62 10.28 -22.92 -0.96
N ILE A 63 9.18 -23.55 -0.53
CA ILE A 63 7.86 -22.95 -0.57
C ILE A 63 7.66 -22.25 0.77
N ILE A 64 7.25 -20.99 0.73
CA ILE A 64 7.08 -20.18 1.93
C ILE A 64 5.67 -19.61 2.01
N TYR A 65 5.08 -19.71 3.20
CA TYR A 65 3.90 -18.96 3.60
C TYR A 65 4.31 -17.79 4.48
N ASN A 66 3.68 -16.64 4.29
CA ASN A 66 3.72 -15.53 5.21
C ASN A 66 2.34 -14.87 5.27
N SER A 67 1.77 -14.74 6.47
CA SER A 67 0.40 -14.25 6.66
C SER A 67 0.17 -12.77 6.29
N GLN A 68 1.25 -12.01 6.13
CA GLN A 68 1.24 -10.61 5.68
C GLN A 68 1.58 -10.47 4.19
N SER A 69 1.88 -11.58 3.50
CA SER A 69 2.17 -11.56 2.05
C SER A 69 0.89 -11.61 1.22
N GLY A 70 0.91 -10.88 0.10
CA GLY A 70 -0.19 -10.84 -0.86
C GLY A 70 -0.25 -12.07 -1.79
N ASN A 71 -0.79 -11.86 -2.99
CA ASN A 71 -1.02 -12.95 -3.93
C ASN A 71 0.27 -13.42 -4.63
N GLY A 72 0.81 -14.57 -4.22
CA GLY A 72 2.06 -15.12 -4.76
C GLY A 72 1.85 -16.14 -5.88
N ILE A 73 2.97 -16.73 -6.34
CA ILE A 73 2.98 -17.73 -7.43
C ILE A 73 2.34 -19.08 -7.02
N LEU A 74 2.14 -19.31 -5.72
CA LEU A 74 1.38 -20.43 -5.16
C LEU A 74 0.09 -19.97 -4.47
N GLY A 75 -0.46 -18.81 -4.84
CA GLY A 75 -1.67 -18.25 -4.24
C GLY A 75 -1.42 -17.29 -3.09
N TYR A 76 -2.49 -16.84 -2.44
CA TYR A 76 -2.45 -15.81 -1.42
C TYR A 76 -1.62 -16.22 -0.21
N GLY A 77 -0.64 -15.40 0.18
CA GLY A 77 0.31 -15.66 1.25
C GLY A 77 1.43 -16.66 0.91
N TRP A 78 1.37 -17.35 -0.24
CA TRP A 78 2.30 -18.42 -0.60
C TRP A 78 3.18 -18.06 -1.80
N ASN A 79 4.50 -18.24 -1.64
CA ASN A 79 5.48 -17.96 -2.68
C ASN A 79 6.62 -18.99 -2.71
N ILE A 80 7.53 -18.84 -3.68
CA ILE A 80 8.81 -19.54 -3.73
C ILE A 80 9.85 -18.63 -3.06
N SER A 81 10.67 -19.19 -2.18
CA SER A 81 11.86 -18.55 -1.62
C SER A 81 13.13 -19.18 -2.20
N GLY A 82 14.24 -18.43 -2.16
CA GLY A 82 15.52 -18.81 -2.76
C GLY A 82 15.75 -18.28 -4.17
N LEU A 83 14.87 -17.40 -4.65
CA LEU A 83 15.02 -16.68 -5.91
C LEU A 83 15.30 -15.21 -5.59
N SER A 84 16.50 -14.74 -5.93
CA SER A 84 16.93 -13.36 -5.67
C SER A 84 16.71 -12.48 -6.89
N SER A 85 16.47 -11.18 -6.66
CA SER A 85 16.36 -10.19 -7.72
C SER A 85 16.79 -8.81 -7.25
N ILE A 86 17.24 -8.01 -8.22
CA ILE A 86 17.33 -6.56 -8.06
C ILE A 86 16.11 -5.96 -8.74
N SER A 87 15.37 -5.09 -8.05
CA SER A 87 14.17 -4.46 -8.59
C SER A 87 14.24 -2.94 -8.44
N ARG A 88 13.52 -2.23 -9.31
CA ARG A 88 13.24 -0.81 -9.10
C ARG A 88 12.32 -0.64 -7.90
N VAL A 89 12.55 0.42 -7.13
CA VAL A 89 11.74 0.83 -5.98
C VAL A 89 11.44 2.33 -6.09
N PRO A 90 10.32 2.80 -5.53
CA PRO A 90 9.99 4.22 -5.53
C PRO A 90 11.04 5.05 -4.79
N SER A 91 11.09 6.34 -5.10
CA SER A 91 11.77 7.32 -4.27
C SER A 91 10.97 7.57 -3.01
N THR A 92 11.67 7.83 -1.91
CA THR A 92 11.04 8.09 -0.61
C THR A 92 11.69 9.33 0.01
N ILE A 93 10.94 10.08 0.81
CA ILE A 93 11.45 11.27 1.49
C ILE A 93 12.70 10.96 2.32
N TYR A 94 12.66 9.86 3.07
CA TYR A 94 13.73 9.51 4.01
C TYR A 94 15.09 9.37 3.31
N PHE A 95 15.13 8.79 2.10
CA PHE A 95 16.37 8.62 1.34
C PHE A 95 16.62 9.69 0.30
N ASP A 96 15.57 10.23 -0.31
CA ASP A 96 15.66 11.02 -1.56
C ASP A 96 15.13 12.45 -1.41
N GLY A 97 14.50 12.79 -0.29
CA GLY A 97 13.85 14.08 -0.04
C GLY A 97 12.56 14.31 -0.83
N ILE A 98 12.12 13.33 -1.63
CA ILE A 98 10.90 13.36 -2.44
C ILE A 98 10.26 11.97 -2.47
N THR A 99 8.95 11.93 -2.71
CA THR A 99 8.23 10.70 -3.03
C THR A 99 7.89 10.71 -4.51
N GLU A 100 8.28 9.64 -5.20
CA GLU A 100 8.08 9.50 -6.64
C GLU A 100 7.98 8.02 -6.97
N GLY A 101 7.00 7.66 -7.81
CA GLY A 101 6.83 6.31 -8.32
C GLY A 101 7.99 5.85 -9.21
N VAL A 102 7.95 4.58 -9.62
CA VAL A 102 8.92 4.05 -10.57
C VAL A 102 8.60 4.56 -11.98
N ASN A 103 9.56 5.23 -12.62
CA ASN A 103 9.43 5.83 -13.95
C ASN A 103 10.03 4.98 -15.09
N LEU A 104 10.55 3.79 -14.79
CA LEU A 104 11.22 2.89 -15.73
C LEU A 104 12.42 3.52 -16.44
N ASN A 105 13.22 4.30 -15.71
CA ASN A 105 14.41 4.96 -16.25
C ASN A 105 15.60 4.91 -15.29
N ARG A 106 16.82 5.21 -15.74
CA ARG A 106 18.05 5.09 -14.93
C ARG A 106 18.01 5.83 -13.58
N MET A 107 17.16 6.84 -13.40
CA MET A 107 17.08 7.63 -12.16
C MET A 107 16.28 6.95 -11.05
N ASP A 108 15.50 5.89 -11.36
CA ASP A 108 14.78 5.18 -10.30
C ASP A 108 15.75 4.49 -9.34
N LYS A 109 15.25 4.28 -8.13
CA LYS A 109 16.00 3.66 -7.04
C LYS A 109 15.91 2.15 -7.18
N LEU A 110 16.87 1.46 -6.61
CA LEU A 110 17.02 0.02 -6.73
C LEU A 110 17.02 -0.64 -5.35
N ALA A 111 16.61 -1.90 -5.28
CA ALA A 111 16.74 -2.72 -4.09
C ALA A 111 17.17 -4.13 -4.48
N LEU A 112 18.03 -4.75 -3.68
CA LEU A 112 18.37 -6.18 -3.76
C LEU A 112 17.53 -6.92 -2.73
N ASP A 113 16.61 -7.76 -3.18
CA ASP A 113 15.68 -8.52 -2.32
C ASP A 113 14.95 -7.64 -1.30
N GLY A 114 14.53 -6.44 -1.73
CA GLY A 114 13.86 -5.45 -0.89
C GLY A 114 14.79 -4.57 -0.05
N ASN A 115 16.08 -4.89 0.05
CA ASN A 115 17.08 -4.06 0.72
C ASN A 115 17.61 -2.98 -0.23
N ARG A 116 17.36 -1.70 0.09
CA ARG A 116 17.63 -0.58 -0.79
C ARG A 116 19.11 -0.47 -1.15
N LEU A 117 19.41 -0.15 -2.42
CA LEU A 117 20.77 0.07 -2.91
C LEU A 117 21.16 1.54 -2.79
N ILE A 118 22.29 1.79 -2.14
CA ILE A 118 22.92 3.08 -1.97
C ILE A 118 24.10 3.18 -2.92
N CYS A 119 24.03 4.13 -3.84
CA CYS A 119 25.09 4.42 -4.81
C CYS A 119 26.31 5.04 -4.10
N ILE A 120 27.51 4.52 -4.38
CA ILE A 120 28.75 4.96 -3.72
C ILE A 120 29.75 5.64 -4.68
N ASN A 121 29.42 5.74 -5.97
CA ASN A 121 30.25 6.43 -6.95
C ASN A 121 29.44 7.41 -7.81
N ALA A 122 30.10 8.43 -8.38
CA ALA A 122 29.43 9.46 -9.17
C ALA A 122 28.71 8.88 -10.40
N ASP A 123 29.24 7.80 -10.98
CA ASP A 123 28.70 7.19 -12.19
C ASP A 123 27.48 6.29 -11.92
N SER A 124 27.08 6.05 -10.68
CA SER A 124 25.96 5.13 -10.37
C SER A 124 26.15 3.73 -10.97
N THR A 125 27.34 3.18 -10.81
CA THR A 125 27.69 1.81 -11.23
C THR A 125 28.12 0.93 -10.08
N GLU A 126 28.41 1.50 -8.90
CA GLU A 126 28.76 0.75 -7.69
C GLU A 126 27.80 1.08 -6.55
N PHE A 127 27.37 0.04 -5.84
CA PHE A 127 26.35 0.14 -4.79
C PHE A 127 26.73 -0.66 -3.55
N LYS A 128 26.13 -0.24 -2.44
CA LYS A 128 26.01 -1.00 -1.19
C LYS A 128 24.54 -1.17 -0.84
N THR A 129 24.22 -2.08 0.07
CA THR A 129 22.88 -2.17 0.63
C THR A 129 22.71 -1.23 1.82
N GLU A 130 21.50 -0.74 2.04
CA GLU A 130 21.14 0.09 3.20
C GLU A 130 21.38 -0.67 4.51
N LEU A 131 20.76 -1.84 4.65
CA LEU A 131 21.16 -2.80 5.68
C LEU A 131 22.39 -3.52 5.15
N GLU A 132 23.58 -3.05 5.55
CA GLU A 132 24.86 -3.52 5.03
C GLU A 132 25.01 -5.04 5.21
N ASN A 133 25.26 -5.73 4.11
CA ASN A 133 25.48 -7.17 4.05
C ASN A 133 26.90 -7.56 3.58
N PHE A 134 27.77 -6.56 3.41
CA PHE A 134 29.15 -6.63 2.95
C PHE A 134 29.31 -7.14 1.52
N SER A 135 28.26 -7.04 0.69
CA SER A 135 28.35 -7.38 -0.73
C SER A 135 28.90 -6.21 -1.54
N LYS A 136 29.73 -6.51 -2.55
CA LYS A 136 30.10 -5.54 -3.58
C LYS A 136 29.14 -5.69 -4.76
N ILE A 137 28.43 -4.61 -5.10
CA ILE A 137 27.40 -4.61 -6.14
C ILE A 137 27.84 -3.68 -7.27
N ILE A 138 27.87 -4.21 -8.50
CA ILE A 138 28.22 -3.48 -9.72
C ILE A 138 27.07 -3.58 -10.71
N GLY A 139 26.67 -2.45 -11.30
CA GLY A 139 25.61 -2.38 -12.32
C GLY A 139 26.16 -1.95 -13.68
N GLY A 140 25.88 -2.74 -14.71
CA GLY A 140 26.10 -2.35 -16.11
C GLY A 140 24.91 -1.55 -16.63
N LYS A 141 25.16 -0.40 -17.26
CA LYS A 141 24.10 0.56 -17.67
C LYS A 141 24.38 1.25 -19.00
N SER A 142 23.34 1.89 -19.53
CA SER A 142 23.40 2.98 -20.52
C SER A 142 22.89 4.29 -19.94
N ASP A 143 22.67 5.27 -20.81
CA ASP A 143 22.00 6.51 -20.45
C ASP A 143 20.54 6.32 -20.04
N VAL A 144 19.91 5.24 -20.49
CA VAL A 144 18.47 5.02 -20.32
C VAL A 144 18.16 4.06 -19.16
N SER A 145 18.91 2.97 -18.99
CA SER A 145 18.64 1.94 -17.98
C SER A 145 19.85 1.08 -17.63
N TYR A 146 19.75 0.33 -16.55
CA TYR A 146 20.61 -0.82 -16.24
C TYR A 146 20.24 -2.03 -17.11
N TYR A 147 21.26 -2.85 -17.41
CA TYR A 147 21.15 -4.06 -18.22
C TYR A 147 21.42 -5.33 -17.43
N TRP A 148 22.31 -5.26 -16.44
CA TRP A 148 22.69 -6.39 -15.59
C TRP A 148 23.33 -5.88 -14.30
N PHE A 149 23.42 -6.76 -13.31
CA PHE A 149 24.18 -6.52 -12.09
C PHE A 149 25.04 -7.73 -11.72
N GLU A 150 26.17 -7.46 -11.09
CA GLU A 150 27.05 -8.44 -10.46
C GLU A 150 27.10 -8.13 -8.97
N VAL A 151 26.84 -9.14 -8.13
CA VAL A 151 26.90 -9.04 -6.68
C VAL A 151 27.90 -10.07 -6.18
N LYS A 152 29.04 -9.60 -5.70
CA LYS A 152 30.02 -10.43 -5.00
C LYS A 152 29.73 -10.38 -3.50
N THR A 153 29.35 -11.51 -2.93
CA THR A 153 28.96 -11.58 -1.52
C THR A 153 30.18 -11.79 -0.63
N LYS A 154 29.99 -11.66 0.70
CA LYS A 154 31.05 -11.81 1.70
C LYS A 154 31.68 -13.20 1.75
N ASP A 155 30.96 -14.24 1.31
CA ASP A 155 31.46 -15.62 1.29
C ASP A 155 32.33 -15.92 0.05
N GLY A 156 32.47 -14.94 -0.85
CA GLY A 156 33.25 -15.04 -2.06
C GLY A 156 32.46 -15.52 -3.28
N SER A 157 31.20 -15.91 -3.13
CA SER A 157 30.31 -16.21 -4.26
C SER A 157 30.00 -14.96 -5.08
N THR A 158 29.78 -15.16 -6.38
CA THR A 158 29.37 -14.09 -7.30
C THR A 158 28.02 -14.45 -7.90
N ASN A 159 27.06 -13.55 -7.73
CA ASN A 159 25.71 -13.65 -8.26
C ASN A 159 25.52 -12.67 -9.41
N TYR A 160 24.96 -13.14 -10.52
CA TYR A 160 24.72 -12.38 -11.73
C TYR A 160 23.22 -12.21 -11.95
N TYR A 161 22.79 -10.99 -12.18
CA TYR A 161 21.37 -10.64 -12.32
C TYR A 161 21.11 -10.05 -13.69
N GLY A 162 20.04 -10.51 -14.33
CA GLY A 162 19.57 -9.92 -15.57
C GLY A 162 20.56 -10.03 -16.72
N THR A 163 21.54 -10.95 -16.69
CA THR A 163 22.54 -11.06 -17.77
C THR A 163 21.95 -11.61 -19.06
N THR A 164 20.85 -12.37 -18.97
CA THR A 164 20.07 -12.89 -20.09
C THR A 164 18.72 -12.18 -20.18
N GLU A 165 18.13 -12.09 -21.36
CA GLU A 165 16.86 -11.34 -21.55
C GLU A 165 15.66 -11.99 -20.83
N ASP A 166 15.65 -13.32 -20.73
CA ASP A 166 14.63 -14.04 -19.96
C ASP A 166 14.67 -13.69 -18.46
N SER A 167 15.83 -13.29 -17.92
CA SER A 167 16.00 -12.85 -16.53
C SER A 167 15.73 -11.36 -16.28
N ARG A 168 15.14 -10.64 -17.24
CA ARG A 168 14.81 -9.20 -17.13
C ARG A 168 13.31 -8.96 -17.27
N LEU A 169 12.59 -8.75 -16.18
CA LEU A 169 11.16 -8.41 -16.25
C LEU A 169 10.97 -7.08 -16.94
N ARG A 170 10.35 -7.09 -18.13
CA ARG A 170 9.97 -5.89 -18.87
C ARG A 170 8.45 -5.74 -18.86
N PRO A 171 7.92 -4.67 -18.24
CA PRO A 171 6.51 -4.34 -18.34
C PRO A 171 6.08 -4.16 -19.81
N LEU A 172 4.83 -4.53 -20.11
CA LEU A 172 4.23 -4.36 -21.42
C LEU A 172 3.68 -2.94 -21.57
N GLY A 173 4.30 -2.15 -22.45
CA GLY A 173 3.92 -0.76 -22.74
C GLY A 173 4.97 -0.05 -23.59
N ASN A 174 4.78 1.24 -23.83
CA ASN A 174 5.83 2.09 -24.44
C ASN A 174 6.93 2.32 -23.39
N TRP A 175 8.21 2.20 -23.78
CA TRP A 175 9.39 2.31 -22.90
C TRP A 175 9.62 1.12 -21.95
N SER A 176 9.71 -0.10 -22.48
CA SER A 176 9.86 -1.35 -21.73
C SER A 176 11.26 -1.57 -21.11
N GLN A 177 11.79 -0.60 -20.36
CA GLN A 177 13.00 -0.85 -19.56
C GLN A 177 12.73 -1.89 -18.48
N PRO A 178 13.75 -2.67 -18.05
CA PRO A 178 13.51 -3.70 -17.05
C PRO A 178 13.04 -3.08 -15.75
N LEU A 179 11.96 -3.61 -15.19
CA LEU A 179 11.47 -3.31 -13.84
C LEU A 179 12.29 -4.07 -12.79
N ALA A 180 12.75 -5.28 -13.14
CA ALA A 180 13.57 -6.12 -12.27
C ALA A 180 14.53 -7.00 -13.08
N TRP A 181 15.67 -7.31 -12.46
CA TRP A 181 16.74 -8.19 -12.95
C TRP A 181 16.85 -9.37 -11.99
N TYR A 182 16.41 -10.53 -12.45
CA TYR A 182 16.39 -11.77 -11.66
C TYR A 182 17.76 -12.44 -11.70
N LEU A 183 18.10 -13.18 -10.64
CA LEU A 183 19.30 -14.00 -10.57
C LEU A 183 19.32 -14.97 -11.75
N SER A 184 20.31 -14.85 -12.63
CA SER A 184 20.49 -15.70 -13.83
C SER A 184 21.61 -16.71 -13.63
N LYS A 185 22.62 -16.40 -12.82
CA LYS A 185 23.74 -17.30 -12.52
C LYS A 185 24.33 -17.01 -11.14
N SER A 186 24.77 -18.05 -10.44
CA SER A 186 25.59 -17.95 -9.23
C SER A 186 26.84 -18.81 -9.38
N THR A 187 27.99 -18.32 -8.92
CA THR A 187 29.26 -19.04 -8.95
C THR A 187 30.00 -19.00 -7.62
N ASP A 188 30.57 -20.13 -7.21
CA ASP A 188 31.47 -20.19 -6.05
C ASP A 188 32.93 -19.79 -6.43
N PRO A 189 33.83 -19.59 -5.45
CA PRO A 189 35.24 -19.29 -5.72
C PRO A 189 36.00 -20.38 -6.50
N ASN A 190 35.47 -21.60 -6.57
CA ASN A 190 36.07 -22.73 -7.27
C ASN A 190 35.58 -22.84 -8.73
N GLY A 191 34.68 -21.95 -9.17
CA GLY A 191 34.10 -21.95 -10.52
C GLY A 191 32.90 -22.88 -10.71
N ASN A 192 32.38 -23.51 -9.63
CA ASN A 192 31.12 -24.22 -9.68
C ASN A 192 29.99 -23.23 -9.94
N SER A 193 28.98 -23.62 -10.72
CA SER A 193 27.91 -22.69 -11.11
C SER A 193 26.51 -23.29 -10.98
N ILE A 194 25.56 -22.41 -10.70
CA ILE A 194 24.12 -22.65 -10.72
C ILE A 194 23.53 -21.66 -11.72
N ASN A 195 22.78 -22.16 -12.71
CA ASN A 195 22.14 -21.34 -13.74
C ASN A 195 20.62 -21.35 -13.55
N TYR A 196 19.99 -20.20 -13.76
CA TYR A 196 18.57 -19.97 -13.55
C TYR A 196 17.97 -19.48 -14.86
N PHE A 197 16.93 -20.17 -15.32
CA PHE A 197 16.26 -19.89 -16.60
C PHE A 197 14.81 -19.52 -16.33
N TYR A 198 14.30 -18.55 -17.07
CA TYR A 198 12.97 -17.99 -16.84
C TYR A 198 12.12 -18.05 -18.10
N THR A 199 10.81 -18.01 -17.93
CA THR A 199 9.88 -17.59 -18.99
C THR A 199 9.57 -16.12 -18.79
N ASN A 200 9.73 -15.31 -19.82
CA ASN A 200 9.47 -13.86 -19.79
C ASN A 200 8.70 -13.44 -21.04
N GLN A 201 7.40 -13.14 -20.89
CA GLN A 201 6.53 -12.79 -22.01
C GLN A 201 5.42 -11.84 -21.55
N ASN A 202 5.14 -10.79 -22.34
CA ASN A 202 3.98 -9.90 -22.16
C ASN A 202 3.82 -9.34 -20.73
N GLY A 203 4.92 -8.87 -20.12
CA GLY A 203 4.91 -8.32 -18.77
C GLY A 203 4.77 -9.36 -17.65
N GLU A 204 4.99 -10.64 -17.94
CA GLU A 204 4.95 -11.73 -16.96
C GLU A 204 6.28 -12.50 -16.98
N ILE A 205 6.85 -12.72 -15.80
CA ILE A 205 8.08 -13.51 -15.62
C ILE A 205 7.89 -14.55 -14.51
N TYR A 206 8.46 -15.74 -14.70
CA TYR A 206 8.55 -16.77 -13.67
C TYR A 206 9.69 -17.74 -13.98
N ILE A 207 10.26 -18.35 -12.94
CA ILE A 207 11.34 -19.33 -13.08
C ILE A 207 10.84 -20.54 -13.88
N ASP A 208 11.57 -20.97 -14.90
CA ASP A 208 11.30 -22.20 -15.66
C ASP A 208 12.06 -23.37 -15.02
N ARG A 209 13.38 -23.21 -14.91
CA ARG A 209 14.25 -24.25 -14.33
C ARG A 209 15.55 -23.71 -13.76
N ILE A 210 16.16 -24.51 -12.89
CA ILE A 210 17.48 -24.28 -12.30
C ILE A 210 18.36 -25.48 -12.64
N GLU A 211 19.59 -25.24 -13.07
CA GLU A 211 20.55 -26.29 -13.47
C GLU A 211 21.88 -26.12 -12.75
N TYR A 212 22.40 -27.20 -12.18
CA TYR A 212 23.67 -27.22 -11.44
C TYR A 212 24.20 -28.65 -11.31
N ALA A 213 25.51 -28.88 -11.45
CA ALA A 213 26.16 -30.18 -11.16
C ALA A 213 25.40 -31.43 -11.68
N ASN A 214 24.95 -31.41 -12.95
CA ASN A 214 24.10 -32.43 -13.61
C ASN A 214 22.70 -32.66 -12.99
N ASN A 215 22.32 -31.86 -12.01
CA ASN A 215 21.00 -31.81 -11.42
C ASN A 215 20.17 -30.70 -12.07
N SER A 216 18.85 -30.86 -12.03
CA SER A 216 17.92 -29.80 -12.43
C SER A 216 16.67 -29.76 -11.57
N ILE A 217 16.12 -28.55 -11.40
CA ILE A 217 14.84 -28.31 -10.73
C ILE A 217 13.95 -27.63 -11.76
N GLN A 218 12.90 -28.32 -12.19
CA GLN A 218 11.94 -27.84 -13.18
C GLN A 218 10.65 -27.39 -12.48
N PHE A 219 10.17 -26.20 -12.83
CA PHE A 219 8.92 -25.63 -12.35
C PHE A 219 7.84 -25.77 -13.42
N ILE A 220 6.66 -26.25 -13.03
CA ILE A 220 5.55 -26.55 -13.94
C ILE A 220 4.38 -25.66 -13.54
N TYR A 221 3.76 -24.99 -14.50
CA TYR A 221 2.74 -23.97 -14.27
C TYR A 221 1.40 -24.30 -14.93
N GLU A 222 0.34 -23.70 -14.40
CA GLU A 222 -0.99 -23.66 -15.00
C GLU A 222 -1.55 -22.23 -14.96
N ASP A 223 -2.58 -21.96 -15.78
CA ASP A 223 -3.31 -20.69 -15.66
C ASP A 223 -4.05 -20.62 -14.33
N ARG A 224 -4.02 -19.44 -13.70
CA ARG A 224 -4.78 -19.16 -12.48
C ARG A 224 -6.12 -18.48 -12.80
N PRO A 225 -7.17 -18.72 -12.01
CA PRO A 225 -8.47 -18.05 -12.18
C PRO A 225 -8.43 -16.57 -11.75
N ASP A 226 -7.61 -16.25 -10.75
CA ASP A 226 -7.45 -14.93 -10.13
C ASP A 226 -6.27 -14.17 -10.74
N LYS A 227 -6.37 -13.86 -12.03
CA LYS A 227 -5.33 -13.12 -12.77
C LYS A 227 -5.25 -11.69 -12.27
N ASN A 228 -4.03 -11.17 -12.10
CA ASN A 228 -3.80 -9.80 -11.68
C ASN A 228 -2.94 -9.04 -12.71
N VAL A 229 -3.18 -7.74 -12.83
CA VAL A 229 -2.40 -6.81 -13.64
C VAL A 229 -2.10 -5.57 -12.80
N THR A 230 -0.84 -5.19 -12.75
CA THR A 230 -0.34 -3.99 -12.07
C THR A 230 0.33 -3.08 -13.07
N TYR A 231 0.35 -1.77 -12.83
CA TYR A 231 0.94 -0.79 -13.75
C TYR A 231 2.09 -0.04 -13.07
N PHE A 232 3.14 0.23 -13.84
CA PHE A 232 4.30 1.02 -13.45
C PHE A 232 4.62 1.96 -14.63
N ALA A 233 4.63 3.28 -14.40
CA ALA A 233 4.82 4.29 -15.45
C ALA A 233 3.95 4.06 -16.71
N GLY A 234 2.70 3.64 -16.52
CA GLY A 234 1.75 3.32 -17.61
C GLY A 234 2.00 2.00 -18.34
N ALA A 235 3.05 1.25 -18.01
CA ALA A 235 3.32 -0.08 -18.54
C ALA A 235 2.84 -1.18 -17.57
N SER A 236 2.38 -2.30 -18.11
CA SER A 236 1.69 -3.35 -17.34
C SER A 236 2.56 -4.56 -17.00
N VAL A 237 2.43 -5.07 -15.80
CA VAL A 237 2.97 -6.36 -15.33
C VAL A 237 1.79 -7.26 -15.00
N SER A 238 1.85 -8.51 -15.44
CA SER A 238 0.76 -9.48 -15.28
C SER A 238 1.19 -10.68 -14.46
N GLN A 239 0.23 -11.24 -13.73
CA GLN A 239 0.34 -12.54 -13.07
C GLN A 239 -0.83 -13.41 -13.52
N LYS A 240 -0.57 -14.29 -14.49
CA LYS A 240 -1.55 -15.16 -15.15
C LYS A 240 -1.29 -16.64 -14.83
N LYS A 241 -0.08 -16.98 -14.39
CA LYS A 241 0.30 -18.34 -14.01
C LYS A 241 0.35 -18.53 -12.49
N ARG A 242 0.14 -19.78 -12.06
CA ARG A 242 0.47 -20.29 -10.73
C ARG A 242 1.17 -21.64 -10.84
N LEU A 243 1.97 -22.00 -9.84
CA LEU A 243 2.76 -23.22 -9.86
C LEU A 243 1.87 -24.46 -9.69
N LYS A 244 2.00 -25.45 -10.56
CA LYS A 244 1.30 -26.73 -10.50
C LYS A 244 2.15 -27.84 -9.90
N GLY A 245 3.46 -27.79 -10.13
CA GLY A 245 4.39 -28.75 -9.57
C GLY A 245 5.86 -28.37 -9.74
N ILE A 246 6.72 -29.12 -9.04
CA ILE A 246 8.18 -29.05 -9.15
C ILE A 246 8.68 -30.47 -9.41
N THR A 247 9.62 -30.63 -10.35
CA THR A 247 10.32 -31.89 -10.59
C THR A 247 11.81 -31.69 -10.41
N VAL A 248 12.40 -32.46 -9.51
CA VAL A 248 13.84 -32.43 -9.23
C VAL A 248 14.49 -33.65 -9.83
N LYS A 249 15.51 -33.44 -10.66
CA LYS A 249 16.28 -34.49 -11.32
C LYS A 249 17.73 -34.48 -10.89
N SER A 250 18.33 -35.65 -10.84
CA SER A 250 19.76 -35.88 -10.62
C SER A 250 20.26 -36.84 -11.69
N ASP A 251 21.30 -36.45 -12.42
CA ASP A 251 21.83 -37.22 -13.56
C ASP A 251 20.74 -37.66 -14.56
N GLY A 252 19.79 -36.76 -14.83
CA GLY A 252 18.65 -36.96 -15.73
C GLY A 252 17.50 -37.81 -15.17
N GLN A 253 17.67 -38.47 -14.02
CA GLN A 253 16.63 -39.27 -13.37
C GLN A 253 15.84 -38.44 -12.36
N VAL A 254 14.53 -38.70 -12.21
CA VAL A 254 13.70 -38.01 -11.23
C VAL A 254 14.09 -38.47 -9.82
N ALA A 255 14.51 -37.52 -8.99
CA ALA A 255 14.84 -37.75 -7.58
C ALA A 255 13.62 -37.48 -6.68
N ARG A 256 12.89 -36.39 -6.95
CA ARG A 256 11.69 -35.96 -6.21
C ARG A 256 10.74 -35.21 -7.13
N SER A 257 9.44 -35.30 -6.84
CA SER A 257 8.41 -34.47 -7.46
C SER A 257 7.46 -33.91 -6.40
N TYR A 258 6.99 -32.70 -6.61
CA TYR A 258 6.02 -32.01 -5.76
C TYR A 258 4.82 -31.60 -6.61
N SER A 259 3.62 -31.82 -6.13
CA SER A 259 2.37 -31.40 -6.78
C SER A 259 1.53 -30.54 -5.84
N PHE A 260 0.91 -29.51 -6.41
CA PHE A 260 0.15 -28.50 -5.67
C PHE A 260 -1.32 -28.57 -6.06
N THR A 261 -2.21 -28.50 -5.07
CA THR A 261 -3.64 -28.33 -5.29
C THR A 261 -4.11 -27.02 -4.66
N TYR A 262 -5.21 -26.47 -5.19
CA TYR A 262 -5.68 -25.14 -4.83
C TYR A 262 -7.17 -25.12 -4.56
N ASN A 263 -7.56 -24.35 -3.55
CA ASN A 263 -8.92 -23.88 -3.35
C ASN A 263 -9.03 -22.45 -3.90
N HIS A 264 -10.25 -22.02 -4.22
CA HIS A 264 -10.53 -20.65 -4.65
C HIS A 264 -11.69 -20.10 -3.83
N ASP A 265 -11.52 -18.92 -3.22
CA ASP A 265 -12.52 -18.31 -2.34
C ASP A 265 -13.47 -17.33 -3.06
N GLY A 266 -13.36 -17.24 -4.38
CA GLY A 266 -14.09 -16.27 -5.21
C GLY A 266 -13.23 -15.07 -5.62
N LEU A 267 -12.16 -14.79 -4.88
CA LEU A 267 -11.23 -13.68 -5.16
C LEU A 267 -9.82 -14.17 -5.46
N PHE A 268 -9.29 -15.09 -4.65
CA PHE A 268 -7.92 -15.55 -4.71
C PHE A 268 -7.80 -17.08 -4.69
N SER A 269 -6.74 -17.57 -5.33
CA SER A 269 -6.26 -18.94 -5.18
C SER A 269 -5.55 -19.11 -3.84
N HIS A 270 -5.83 -20.22 -3.14
CA HIS A 270 -5.19 -20.61 -1.89
C HIS A 270 -4.59 -22.01 -2.04
N LEU A 271 -3.32 -22.18 -1.69
CA LEU A 271 -2.68 -23.50 -1.67
C LEU A 271 -3.43 -24.40 -0.68
N ALA A 272 -3.96 -25.51 -1.17
CA ALA A 272 -4.78 -26.45 -0.39
C ALA A 272 -3.97 -27.66 0.05
N SER A 273 -3.07 -28.17 -0.80
CA SER A 273 -2.19 -29.25 -0.41
C SER A 273 -0.89 -29.30 -1.21
N ILE A 274 0.13 -29.91 -0.60
CA ILE A 274 1.37 -30.32 -1.25
C ILE A 274 1.49 -31.83 -1.14
N SER A 275 1.75 -32.51 -2.25
CA SER A 275 2.11 -33.94 -2.25
C SER A 275 3.52 -34.13 -2.79
N GLU A 276 4.36 -34.83 -2.04
CA GLU A 276 5.73 -35.16 -2.40
C GLU A 276 5.84 -36.63 -2.82
N THR A 277 6.53 -36.88 -3.93
CA THR A 277 6.74 -38.21 -4.50
C THR A 277 8.24 -38.49 -4.66
N GLY A 278 8.68 -39.66 -4.22
CA GLY A 278 10.05 -40.16 -4.35
C GLY A 278 10.39 -40.69 -5.75
N SER A 279 11.65 -41.04 -5.96
CA SER A 279 12.15 -41.65 -7.21
C SER A 279 11.58 -43.04 -7.49
N ASP A 280 11.08 -43.73 -6.46
CA ASP A 280 10.37 -45.01 -6.55
C ASP A 280 8.89 -44.88 -6.93
N GLY A 281 8.40 -43.64 -7.10
CA GLY A 281 7.00 -43.33 -7.39
C GLY A 281 6.09 -43.38 -6.17
N ALA A 282 6.62 -43.67 -4.97
CA ALA A 282 5.84 -43.64 -3.74
C ALA A 282 5.64 -42.19 -3.28
N SER A 283 4.40 -41.85 -2.91
CA SER A 283 4.05 -40.53 -2.39
C SER A 283 3.91 -40.55 -0.87
N LEU A 284 4.37 -39.49 -0.23
CA LEU A 284 4.01 -39.20 1.15
C LEU A 284 2.54 -38.80 1.25
N ASN A 285 1.98 -38.87 2.45
CA ASN A 285 0.66 -38.30 2.69
C ASN A 285 0.70 -36.78 2.41
N PRO A 286 -0.29 -36.23 1.68
CA PRO A 286 -0.29 -34.81 1.36
C PRO A 286 -0.35 -33.94 2.61
N THR A 287 0.52 -32.92 2.67
CA THR A 287 0.40 -31.85 3.67
C THR A 287 -0.73 -30.92 3.25
N GLN A 288 -1.77 -30.81 4.09
CA GLN A 288 -2.95 -30.00 3.80
C GLN A 288 -2.92 -28.67 4.54
N PHE A 289 -3.37 -27.61 3.86
CA PHE A 289 -3.52 -26.28 4.42
C PHE A 289 -5.00 -25.92 4.40
N ILE A 290 -5.55 -25.72 5.59
CA ILE A 290 -6.94 -25.38 5.78
C ILE A 290 -6.96 -23.91 6.19
N ARG A 291 -7.50 -23.07 5.30
CA ARG A 291 -7.90 -21.73 5.67
C ARG A 291 -9.31 -21.84 6.25
N GLU A 292 -9.51 -21.32 7.45
CA GLU A 292 -10.87 -21.17 7.96
C GLU A 292 -11.64 -20.28 6.97
N GLY A 293 -12.78 -20.79 6.49
CA GLY A 293 -13.61 -20.03 5.55
C GLY A 293 -14.08 -18.72 6.19
N ILE A 294 -14.48 -17.76 5.36
CA ILE A 294 -15.21 -16.56 5.81
C ILE A 294 -16.65 -16.97 6.19
N ASN A 295 -16.78 -17.98 7.05
CA ASN A 295 -17.98 -18.28 7.80
C ASN A 295 -17.65 -17.98 9.26
N ALA A 296 -17.24 -16.75 9.51
CA ALA A 296 -17.29 -16.25 10.86
C ALA A 296 -18.78 -16.17 11.21
N ASN A 297 -19.19 -16.92 12.23
CA ASN A 297 -20.20 -16.39 13.12
C ASN A 297 -19.64 -15.06 13.64
N SER A 298 -19.77 -14.00 12.85
CA SER A 298 -19.28 -12.68 13.21
C SER A 298 -20.14 -12.28 14.40
N THR A 299 -19.51 -12.31 15.56
CA THR A 299 -20.17 -11.83 16.76
C THR A 299 -20.14 -10.32 16.64
N ALA A 300 -21.25 -9.74 16.23
CA ALA A 300 -21.42 -8.31 16.21
C ALA A 300 -21.56 -7.85 17.66
N TYR A 301 -20.57 -7.10 18.15
CA TYR A 301 -20.66 -6.43 19.42
C TYR A 301 -21.28 -5.05 19.20
N SER A 302 -22.35 -4.76 19.94
CA SER A 302 -22.95 -3.43 19.98
C SER A 302 -22.63 -2.79 21.33
N ALA A 303 -21.84 -1.71 21.30
CA ALA A 303 -21.61 -0.87 22.46
C ALA A 303 -22.59 0.31 22.42
N LEU A 304 -23.25 0.57 23.55
CA LEU A 304 -23.95 1.84 23.74
C LEU A 304 -22.91 2.90 24.11
N VAL A 305 -22.59 3.78 23.17
CA VAL A 305 -21.65 4.89 23.41
C VAL A 305 -22.35 6.08 24.06
N GLU A 306 -23.56 6.43 23.60
CA GLU A 306 -24.31 7.59 24.08
C GLU A 306 -25.82 7.39 23.94
N THR A 307 -26.60 7.95 24.88
CA THR A 307 -28.07 7.90 24.91
C THR A 307 -28.73 9.26 24.71
N GLN A 308 -27.96 10.35 24.85
CA GLN A 308 -28.43 11.71 24.65
C GLN A 308 -28.64 12.03 23.17
N SER A 309 -29.35 13.14 22.92
CA SER A 309 -29.57 13.66 21.57
C SER A 309 -28.26 14.18 20.97
N TYR A 310 -27.56 13.30 20.25
CA TYR A 310 -26.37 13.68 19.50
C TYR A 310 -26.74 14.29 18.14
N LYS A 311 -25.78 15.02 17.57
CA LYS A 311 -25.85 15.52 16.21
C LYS A 311 -24.96 14.74 15.25
N GLN A 312 -23.71 14.49 15.65
CA GLN A 312 -22.76 13.78 14.81
C GLN A 312 -21.79 12.97 15.66
N ILE A 313 -21.39 11.82 15.11
CA ILE A 313 -20.37 10.94 15.67
C ILE A 313 -19.22 10.90 14.67
N TYR A 314 -17.99 11.00 15.19
CA TYR A 314 -16.76 10.86 14.45
C TYR A 314 -15.94 9.72 15.06
N ASN A 315 -15.23 8.97 14.23
CA ASN A 315 -14.41 7.85 14.67
C ASN A 315 -13.04 7.87 13.99
N ALA A 316 -11.98 7.67 14.76
CA ALA A 316 -10.61 7.49 14.30
C ALA A 316 -9.73 6.99 15.44
N ASP A 317 -8.55 6.46 15.14
CA ASP A 317 -7.54 6.14 16.17
C ASP A 317 -6.83 7.42 16.62
N LEU A 318 -7.35 8.05 17.67
CA LEU A 318 -6.84 9.31 18.20
C LEU A 318 -5.74 9.08 19.25
N THR A 319 -5.71 7.89 19.86
CA THR A 319 -4.73 7.56 20.91
C THR A 319 -3.50 6.81 20.40
N GLY A 320 -3.53 6.29 19.17
CA GLY A 320 -2.47 5.50 18.57
C GLY A 320 -2.40 4.07 19.09
N ASP A 321 -3.49 3.56 19.65
CA ASP A 321 -3.56 2.22 20.24
C ASP A 321 -4.01 1.14 19.24
N GLY A 322 -4.25 1.53 17.98
CA GLY A 322 -4.73 0.67 16.90
C GLY A 322 -6.25 0.48 16.90
N ARG A 323 -7.00 1.20 17.74
CA ARG A 323 -8.46 1.09 17.86
C ARG A 323 -9.11 2.42 17.49
N SER A 324 -10.26 2.36 16.86
CA SER A 324 -11.02 3.58 16.58
C SER A 324 -11.69 4.10 17.84
N ASP A 325 -11.24 5.25 18.31
CA ASP A 325 -11.90 6.07 19.33
C ASP A 325 -13.11 6.81 18.75
N VAL A 326 -13.91 7.42 19.63
CA VAL A 326 -15.15 8.10 19.26
C VAL A 326 -15.23 9.51 19.83
N VAL A 327 -15.59 10.47 18.96
CA VAL A 327 -15.98 11.82 19.37
C VAL A 327 -17.45 12.04 19.03
N VAL A 328 -18.25 12.42 20.02
CA VAL A 328 -19.68 12.72 19.87
C VAL A 328 -19.89 14.22 20.00
N THR A 329 -20.65 14.83 19.08
CA THR A 329 -21.16 16.20 19.22
C THR A 329 -22.65 16.18 19.50
N TYR A 330 -23.10 17.04 20.39
CA TYR A 330 -24.49 17.10 20.86
C TYR A 330 -25.25 18.25 20.22
N LYS A 331 -26.59 18.14 20.19
CA LYS A 331 -27.46 19.23 19.74
C LYS A 331 -28.41 19.69 20.84
N SER A 332 -28.72 20.98 20.79
CA SER A 332 -29.84 21.55 21.55
C SER A 332 -31.15 20.88 21.13
N SER A 333 -31.99 20.56 22.10
CA SER A 333 -33.34 20.02 21.90
C SER A 333 -34.29 21.03 21.25
N VAL A 334 -33.94 22.32 21.20
CA VAL A 334 -34.80 23.40 20.73
C VAL A 334 -34.45 23.84 19.30
N GLU A 335 -33.17 24.12 19.03
CA GLU A 335 -32.75 24.72 17.75
C GLU A 335 -31.96 23.75 16.85
N SER A 336 -31.72 22.51 17.30
CA SER A 336 -30.83 21.55 16.62
C SER A 336 -29.40 22.07 16.37
N ASN A 337 -29.01 23.19 16.97
CA ASN A 337 -27.65 23.73 16.92
C ASN A 337 -26.70 22.88 17.77
N TRP A 338 -25.42 22.85 17.39
CA TRP A 338 -24.40 22.19 18.17
C TRP A 338 -24.20 22.86 19.52
N THR A 339 -23.89 22.07 20.54
CA THR A 339 -23.87 22.51 21.94
C THR A 339 -22.61 22.04 22.65
N ASP A 340 -22.46 20.73 22.79
CA ASP A 340 -21.36 20.11 23.53
C ASP A 340 -20.65 19.06 22.67
N TRP A 341 -19.52 18.58 23.18
CA TRP A 341 -18.80 17.43 22.65
C TRP A 341 -18.35 16.48 23.77
N ALA A 342 -18.07 15.24 23.42
CA ALA A 342 -17.47 14.25 24.31
C ALA A 342 -16.53 13.32 23.55
N PHE A 343 -15.39 12.97 24.15
CA PHE A 343 -14.43 11.99 23.65
C PHE A 343 -14.50 10.71 24.47
N TYR A 344 -14.51 9.60 23.75
CA TYR A 344 -14.66 8.24 24.23
C TYR A 344 -13.48 7.41 23.68
N GLU A 345 -12.60 6.97 24.57
CA GLU A 345 -11.47 6.10 24.22
C GLU A 345 -11.96 4.66 24.09
N ALA A 346 -11.49 3.95 23.06
CA ALA A 346 -11.77 2.54 22.87
C ALA A 346 -11.04 1.70 23.92
N ASN A 347 -11.77 0.78 24.56
CA ASN A 347 -11.18 -0.07 25.59
C ASN A 347 -10.41 -1.25 24.98
N ALA A 348 -9.51 -1.83 25.79
CA ALA A 348 -8.68 -2.98 25.42
C ALA A 348 -9.47 -4.24 25.02
N ASP A 349 -10.76 -4.31 25.35
CA ASP A 349 -11.67 -5.39 24.95
C ASP A 349 -12.12 -5.32 23.48
N GLY A 350 -11.86 -4.20 22.79
CA GLY A 350 -12.12 -4.00 21.36
C GLY A 350 -13.57 -3.70 21.02
N HIS A 351 -14.44 -3.50 22.01
CA HIS A 351 -15.86 -3.28 21.77
C HIS A 351 -16.57 -2.38 22.78
N SER A 352 -15.93 -1.94 23.87
CA SER A 352 -16.49 -0.94 24.77
C SER A 352 -15.69 0.36 24.76
N PHE A 353 -16.29 1.43 25.29
CA PHE A 353 -15.72 2.76 25.25
C PHE A 353 -15.80 3.44 26.62
N THR A 354 -14.78 4.22 26.97
CA THR A 354 -14.73 4.99 28.20
C THR A 354 -14.73 6.48 27.89
N LYS A 355 -15.75 7.22 28.36
CA LYS A 355 -15.76 8.69 28.28
C LYS A 355 -14.59 9.26 29.07
N LYS A 356 -13.71 10.02 28.43
CA LYS A 356 -12.59 10.70 29.11
C LYS A 356 -12.83 12.19 29.28
N TYR A 357 -13.34 12.85 28.22
CA TYR A 357 -13.49 14.30 28.18
C TYR A 357 -14.83 14.72 27.62
N SER A 358 -15.25 15.92 27.98
CA SER A 358 -16.35 16.63 27.33
C SER A 358 -16.22 18.13 27.55
N GLY A 359 -16.88 18.92 26.71
CA GLY A 359 -16.90 20.36 26.84
C GLY A 359 -17.93 21.01 25.92
N LYS A 360 -18.01 22.33 25.99
CA LYS A 360 -18.88 23.14 25.11
C LYS A 360 -18.22 23.41 23.77
N LEU A 361 -19.02 23.48 22.71
CA LEU A 361 -18.61 23.89 21.38
C LEU A 361 -18.83 25.40 21.20
N PRO A 362 -17.97 26.10 20.44
CA PRO A 362 -18.16 27.52 20.16
C PRO A 362 -19.38 27.77 19.27
N SER A 363 -19.99 28.95 19.38
CA SER A 363 -21.20 29.35 18.63
C SER A 363 -21.05 29.29 17.10
N GLY A 364 -19.81 29.39 16.61
CA GLY A 364 -19.46 29.29 15.20
C GLY A 364 -19.09 27.89 14.71
N PHE A 365 -19.20 26.84 15.51
CA PHE A 365 -18.73 25.49 15.13
C PHE A 365 -19.40 24.99 13.83
N LYS A 366 -18.59 24.45 12.92
CA LYS A 366 -18.96 23.95 11.57
C LYS A 366 -18.65 22.46 11.35
N GLY A 367 -17.99 21.80 12.31
CA GLY A 367 -17.78 20.35 12.33
C GLY A 367 -16.34 19.98 12.65
N PHE A 368 -16.11 18.69 12.92
CA PHE A 368 -14.77 18.12 12.98
C PHE A 368 -14.38 17.46 11.66
N TYR A 369 -13.10 17.51 11.34
CA TYR A 369 -12.45 16.70 10.31
C TYR A 369 -11.30 15.96 10.99
N LEU A 370 -11.16 14.67 10.69
CA LEU A 370 -10.15 13.81 11.33
C LEU A 370 -9.09 13.46 10.30
N SER A 371 -7.83 13.67 10.65
CA SER A 371 -6.69 13.38 9.77
C SER A 371 -5.38 13.37 10.54
N ASP A 372 -4.44 12.50 10.18
CA ASP A 372 -3.08 12.51 10.72
C ASP A 372 -2.23 13.58 10.00
N ILE A 373 -2.17 14.81 10.53
CA ILE A 373 -1.49 15.92 9.82
C ILE A 373 0.00 15.95 10.06
N ASP A 374 0.46 15.52 11.23
CA ASP A 374 1.89 15.49 11.54
C ASP A 374 2.56 14.16 11.15
N ASN A 375 1.77 13.20 10.66
CA ASN A 375 2.17 11.86 10.25
C ASN A 375 2.82 11.07 11.39
N ASN A 376 2.25 11.23 12.59
CA ASN A 376 2.73 10.53 13.78
C ASN A 376 2.08 9.14 13.96
N GLY A 377 1.18 8.74 13.05
CA GLY A 377 0.44 7.49 13.07
C GLY A 377 -0.86 7.55 13.88
N THR A 378 -1.24 8.72 14.39
CA THR A 378 -2.49 8.97 15.12
C THR A 378 -3.29 10.05 14.42
N TYR A 379 -4.62 9.98 14.50
CA TYR A 379 -5.47 10.99 13.90
C TYR A 379 -5.51 12.26 14.76
N ASP A 380 -5.51 13.41 14.08
CA ASP A 380 -5.73 14.71 14.70
C ASP A 380 -7.14 15.22 14.41
N ILE A 381 -7.59 16.16 15.25
CA ILE A 381 -8.91 16.77 15.13
C ILE A 381 -8.78 18.20 14.59
N PHE A 382 -9.35 18.45 13.42
CA PHE A 382 -9.59 19.79 12.89
C PHE A 382 -10.98 20.27 13.26
N MET A 383 -11.05 21.22 14.18
CA MET A 383 -12.29 21.91 14.51
C MET A 383 -12.51 23.07 13.54
N ARG A 384 -13.53 22.95 12.69
CA ARG A 384 -13.93 24.04 11.81
C ARG A 384 -14.85 25.00 12.55
N VAL A 385 -14.56 26.29 12.46
CA VAL A 385 -15.33 27.35 13.10
C VAL A 385 -15.52 28.52 12.12
N SER A 386 -16.69 29.13 12.11
CA SER A 386 -16.98 30.38 11.42
C SER A 386 -17.00 31.56 12.40
N GLY A 387 -16.30 32.64 12.06
CA GLY A 387 -16.33 33.89 12.80
C GLY A 387 -16.56 35.09 11.88
N VAL A 388 -17.12 36.16 12.43
CA VAL A 388 -17.27 37.45 11.74
C VAL A 388 -16.15 38.35 12.24
N TYR A 389 -15.25 38.79 11.37
CA TYR A 389 -14.20 39.75 11.73
C TYR A 389 -14.59 41.13 11.24
N SER A 390 -14.73 42.08 12.17
CA SER A 390 -14.94 43.48 11.86
C SER A 390 -13.64 44.25 12.09
N TYR A 391 -13.11 44.89 11.04
CA TYR A 391 -11.97 45.81 11.18
C TYR A 391 -12.48 47.22 11.43
N CYS A 392 -11.87 47.90 12.41
CA CYS A 392 -12.02 49.34 12.61
C CYS A 392 -10.73 50.04 12.20
N CYS A 393 -10.71 50.67 11.03
CA CYS A 393 -9.72 51.69 10.71
C CYS A 393 -10.21 53.01 11.33
N ILE A 394 -9.38 53.66 12.15
CA ILE A 394 -9.67 54.98 12.73
C ILE A 394 -9.64 56.01 11.58
N GLN A 395 -10.67 56.87 11.51
CA GLN A 395 -10.71 57.97 10.54
C GLN A 395 -9.55 58.95 10.79
N CYS A 396 -9.00 59.47 9.70
CA CYS A 396 -8.07 60.59 9.72
C CYS A 396 -8.72 61.81 10.40
N ASP A 397 -7.95 62.39 11.31
CA ASP A 397 -8.09 63.67 11.99
C ASP A 397 -9.21 63.84 13.05
N GLU A 398 -8.72 64.10 14.26
CA GLU A 398 -9.39 64.61 15.45
C GLU A 398 -10.38 63.68 16.18
N LEU A 399 -9.84 62.80 17.04
CA LEU A 399 -9.99 62.87 18.51
C LEU A 399 -9.40 61.59 19.17
N LYS A 400 -8.89 61.78 20.39
CA LYS A 400 -8.09 60.83 21.19
C LYS A 400 -8.68 59.40 21.24
N PRO A 401 -7.83 58.36 21.27
CA PRO A 401 -8.29 56.97 21.31
C PRO A 401 -9.11 56.71 22.58
N GLN A 402 -10.40 56.41 22.41
CA GLN A 402 -11.11 55.59 23.39
C GLN A 402 -11.20 54.18 22.85
N ASN A 403 -10.60 53.26 23.60
CA ASN A 403 -10.59 51.83 23.34
C ASN A 403 -12.03 51.33 23.12
N ALA A 404 -12.34 50.90 21.89
CA ALA A 404 -13.54 50.14 21.62
C ALA A 404 -13.29 48.70 22.10
N ILE A 405 -14.01 48.34 23.17
CA ILE A 405 -14.05 47.01 23.76
C ILE A 405 -14.88 46.11 22.83
N VAL A 406 -14.27 45.07 22.26
CA VAL A 406 -15.04 43.91 21.80
C VAL A 406 -15.46 43.15 23.05
N LYS A 407 -16.76 42.88 23.19
CA LYS A 407 -17.30 42.07 24.28
C LYS A 407 -16.75 40.64 24.15
N PRO A 408 -16.04 40.11 25.14
CA PRO A 408 -15.88 38.67 25.24
C PRO A 408 -17.27 38.11 25.55
N ASP A 409 -17.74 37.13 24.79
CA ASP A 409 -18.77 36.23 25.32
C ASP A 409 -18.12 35.50 26.49
N SER A 410 -18.46 35.99 27.67
CA SER A 410 -17.80 35.71 28.92
C SER A 410 -18.16 34.31 29.42
N LEU A 411 -17.16 33.68 30.06
CA LEU A 411 -17.23 32.57 31.02
C LEU A 411 -17.05 31.15 30.45
N LEU A 412 -15.85 30.86 29.96
CA LEU A 412 -15.20 29.59 30.31
C LEU A 412 -14.80 29.68 31.79
N THR A 413 -15.71 29.23 32.67
CA THR A 413 -15.38 29.03 34.08
C THR A 413 -14.32 27.92 34.17
N LYS A 414 -13.31 28.19 35.00
CA LYS A 414 -12.14 27.34 35.29
C LYS A 414 -12.57 25.98 35.86
N SER A 415 -13.00 25.08 34.99
CA SER A 415 -12.89 23.62 35.14
C SER A 415 -13.08 22.86 33.81
N ASP A 416 -13.59 23.50 32.74
CA ASP A 416 -14.07 22.78 31.54
C ASP A 416 -13.42 23.21 30.20
N ALA A 417 -12.22 23.82 30.22
CA ALA A 417 -11.60 24.41 29.02
C ALA A 417 -10.35 23.64 28.55
N ILE A 418 -10.54 22.60 27.73
CA ILE A 418 -9.45 21.89 27.04
C ILE A 418 -9.12 22.54 25.68
N PHE A 419 -10.09 23.20 25.04
CA PHE A 419 -9.84 24.06 23.88
C PHE A 419 -9.50 25.49 24.36
N LYS A 420 -8.21 25.79 24.53
CA LYS A 420 -7.74 27.16 24.82
C LYS A 420 -7.66 27.97 23.53
N GLU A 421 -8.54 28.94 23.37
CA GLU A 421 -8.31 30.05 22.43
C GLU A 421 -7.19 30.93 23.00
N HIS A 422 -6.13 31.15 22.22
CA HIS A 422 -5.15 32.18 22.53
C HIS A 422 -5.65 33.51 21.96
N SER A 423 -5.55 34.56 22.76
CA SER A 423 -6.01 35.92 22.48
C SER A 423 -5.51 36.46 21.13
N GLU A 424 -6.47 36.88 20.30
CA GLU A 424 -6.46 37.93 19.27
C GLU A 424 -5.09 38.36 18.72
N LYS A 425 -4.79 37.97 17.46
CA LYS A 425 -3.89 38.75 16.61
C LYS A 425 -4.70 39.83 15.89
N THR A 426 -4.34 41.09 16.14
CA THR A 426 -4.73 42.21 15.28
C THR A 426 -4.11 41.99 13.91
N VAL A 427 -4.92 41.59 12.93
CA VAL A 427 -4.49 41.58 11.53
C VAL A 427 -4.62 43.02 11.02
N LEU A 428 -3.59 43.54 10.34
CA LEU A 428 -3.72 44.81 9.62
C LEU A 428 -4.28 44.49 8.22
N PRO A 429 -5.11 45.37 7.62
CA PRO A 429 -5.57 45.16 6.26
C PRO A 429 -4.39 45.06 5.27
N PRO A 430 -4.52 44.33 4.15
CA PRO A 430 -3.52 44.36 3.09
C PRO A 430 -3.38 45.80 2.57
N ASP A 431 -2.13 46.24 2.41
CA ASP A 431 -1.76 47.61 2.00
C ASP A 431 -2.53 48.05 0.74
N ASP A 432 -3.61 48.81 0.90
CA ASP A 432 -4.23 49.59 -0.17
C ASP A 432 -3.63 51.00 -0.10
N ASP A 433 -2.77 51.30 -1.07
CA ASP A 433 -2.05 52.56 -1.22
C ASP A 433 -2.88 53.64 -1.94
N SER A 434 -4.19 53.41 -2.15
CA SER A 434 -5.07 54.40 -2.76
C SER A 434 -5.75 55.30 -1.73
N ASN A 435 -5.47 56.61 -1.81
CA ASN A 435 -6.11 57.68 -1.06
C ASN A 435 -7.66 57.56 -1.05
N GLY A 436 -8.24 57.17 0.09
CA GLY A 436 -9.69 57.24 0.28
C GLY A 436 -10.13 56.68 1.63
N CYS A 437 -10.89 57.48 2.39
CA CYS A 437 -11.44 57.14 3.70
C CYS A 437 -11.98 55.70 3.80
N CYS A 438 -11.56 54.94 4.81
CA CYS A 438 -12.03 53.58 5.01
C CYS A 438 -13.45 53.52 5.59
N ALA A 439 -14.29 52.64 5.04
CA ALA A 439 -15.53 52.17 5.66
C ALA A 439 -15.24 50.97 6.57
N THR A 440 -16.11 50.70 7.55
CA THR A 440 -16.08 49.48 8.35
C THR A 440 -16.22 48.26 7.43
N CYS A 441 -15.16 47.47 7.28
CA CYS A 441 -15.19 46.22 6.54
C CYS A 441 -15.36 45.09 7.54
N SER A 442 -16.56 44.49 7.59
CA SER A 442 -16.77 43.21 8.25
C SER A 442 -16.79 42.11 7.20
N TYR A 443 -16.00 41.07 7.37
CA TYR A 443 -16.06 39.90 6.50
C TYR A 443 -16.11 38.61 7.31
N ASP A 444 -16.87 37.65 6.78
CA ASP A 444 -16.95 36.31 7.35
C ASP A 444 -15.66 35.55 7.03
N ARG A 445 -15.03 35.02 8.07
CA ARG A 445 -13.85 34.15 7.97
C ARG A 445 -14.17 32.80 8.57
N GLN A 446 -13.66 31.75 7.95
CA GLN A 446 -13.68 30.42 8.54
C GLN A 446 -12.25 29.96 8.78
N TYR A 447 -12.07 29.20 9.85
CA TYR A 447 -10.79 28.65 10.23
C TYR A 447 -10.95 27.20 10.69
N MET A 448 -9.87 26.44 10.58
CA MET A 448 -9.74 25.11 11.15
C MET A 448 -8.65 25.14 12.20
N ASN A 449 -9.02 24.80 13.43
CA ASN A 449 -8.10 24.67 14.56
C ASN A 449 -7.67 23.21 14.71
N ALA A 450 -6.36 22.95 14.75
CA ALA A 450 -5.81 21.61 14.89
C ALA A 450 -5.61 21.23 16.36
N TYR A 451 -6.06 20.03 16.73
CA TYR A 451 -5.92 19.47 18.07
C TYR A 451 -5.34 18.06 18.01
N PHE A 452 -4.34 17.82 18.84
CA PHE A 452 -3.53 16.61 18.89
C PHE A 452 -3.74 15.90 20.22
N TYR A 453 -3.76 14.57 20.22
CA TYR A 453 -3.82 13.82 21.46
C TYR A 453 -2.44 13.74 22.12
N SER A 454 -2.31 14.19 23.37
CA SER A 454 -1.04 14.18 24.09
C SER A 454 -1.26 14.06 25.60
N ASN A 455 -0.57 13.11 26.23
CA ASN A 455 -0.63 12.86 27.67
C ASN A 455 -2.06 12.75 28.19
N GLY A 456 -2.89 12.01 27.46
CA GLY A 456 -4.30 11.84 27.77
C GLY A 456 -5.21 12.95 27.24
N ASN A 457 -4.73 14.13 26.85
CA ASN A 457 -5.59 15.28 26.55
C ASN A 457 -5.53 15.68 25.07
N LEU A 458 -6.61 16.25 24.55
CA LEU A 458 -6.60 16.94 23.25
C LEU A 458 -6.02 18.35 23.42
N VAL A 459 -4.93 18.68 22.76
CA VAL A 459 -4.20 19.94 22.90
C VAL A 459 -4.15 20.67 21.57
N ARG A 460 -4.49 21.98 21.57
CA ARG A 460 -4.41 22.79 20.35
C ARG A 460 -2.97 22.99 19.93
N ASN A 461 -2.68 22.86 18.64
CA ASN A 461 -1.41 23.24 18.06
C ASN A 461 -1.62 24.21 16.88
N GLU A 462 -1.40 25.49 17.15
CA GLU A 462 -1.67 26.57 16.20
C GLU A 462 -0.81 26.51 14.93
N GLN A 463 0.32 25.80 14.98
CA GLN A 463 1.21 25.65 13.83
C GLN A 463 0.49 25.04 12.61
N TYR A 464 -0.53 24.23 12.86
CA TYR A 464 -1.26 23.47 11.85
C TYR A 464 -2.61 24.09 11.48
N ASP A 465 -2.99 25.20 12.12
CA ASP A 465 -4.27 25.86 11.86
C ASP A 465 -4.33 26.39 10.42
N ILE A 466 -5.54 26.34 9.85
CA ILE A 466 -5.79 26.76 8.47
C ILE A 466 -6.81 27.88 8.48
N HIS A 467 -6.46 28.99 7.83
CA HIS A 467 -7.34 30.14 7.65
C HIS A 467 -7.67 30.25 6.17
N PHE A 468 -8.94 30.39 5.83
CA PHE A 468 -9.35 30.65 4.46
C PHE A 468 -10.44 31.72 4.42
N ASP A 469 -10.26 32.67 3.52
CA ASP A 469 -11.17 33.79 3.32
C ASP A 469 -12.25 33.41 2.26
N PHE A 470 -13.39 34.11 2.31
CA PHE A 470 -14.42 34.13 1.26
C PHE A 470 -15.27 32.86 1.00
N ILE A 471 -15.39 31.93 1.96
CA ILE A 471 -16.41 30.87 1.82
C ILE A 471 -17.79 31.43 2.13
N LYS A 472 -18.58 31.70 1.08
CA LYS A 472 -20.01 32.01 1.19
C LYS A 472 -20.79 30.72 1.49
N GLY A 473 -20.78 30.26 2.74
CA GLY A 473 -21.59 29.12 3.20
C GLY A 473 -20.77 27.93 3.72
N ASP A 474 -21.32 26.71 3.61
CA ASP A 474 -20.59 25.50 4.01
C ASP A 474 -19.61 25.09 2.89
N ALA A 475 -18.60 24.32 3.27
CA ALA A 475 -17.52 23.85 2.40
C ALA A 475 -17.35 22.35 2.55
N ILE A 476 -16.94 21.69 1.48
CA ILE A 476 -16.51 20.30 1.46
C ILE A 476 -15.00 20.32 1.67
N ILE A 477 -14.51 19.60 2.67
CA ILE A 477 -13.09 19.53 2.99
C ILE A 477 -12.68 18.08 2.94
N TYR A 478 -11.71 17.79 2.09
CA TYR A 478 -11.00 16.53 2.09
C TYR A 478 -9.68 16.74 2.83
N ALA A 479 -9.48 15.94 3.87
CA ALA A 479 -8.25 15.84 4.65
C ALA A 479 -7.69 14.42 4.48
N GLY A 480 -6.45 14.20 4.89
CA GLY A 480 -5.79 12.89 4.78
C GLY A 480 -5.29 12.60 3.37
N LEU A 481 -5.16 13.65 2.57
CA LEU A 481 -4.62 13.56 1.22
C LEU A 481 -3.10 13.64 1.30
N ASN A 482 -2.41 13.18 0.27
CA ASN A 482 -0.96 13.21 0.22
C ASN A 482 -0.53 13.58 -1.21
N PHE A 483 -0.69 14.84 -1.60
CA PHE A 483 -0.45 15.32 -2.95
C PHE A 483 1.04 15.34 -3.29
N ASP A 484 1.88 15.79 -2.37
CA ASP A 484 3.34 15.83 -2.58
C ASP A 484 4.06 14.53 -2.24
N GLY A 485 3.34 13.59 -1.62
CA GLY A 485 3.88 12.30 -1.24
C GLY A 485 4.70 12.36 0.04
N ASP A 486 4.68 13.47 0.79
CA ASP A 486 5.46 13.61 2.01
C ASP A 486 4.90 12.76 3.19
N GLY A 487 3.77 12.10 2.97
CA GLY A 487 3.09 11.24 3.92
C GLY A 487 2.28 12.02 4.95
N LYS A 488 2.35 13.35 4.96
CA LYS A 488 1.53 14.21 5.82
C LYS A 488 0.22 14.55 5.11
N SER A 489 -0.77 14.90 5.92
CA SER A 489 -2.07 15.27 5.40
C SER A 489 -2.05 16.64 4.71
N ASP A 490 -2.36 16.61 3.43
CA ASP A 490 -2.75 17.75 2.62
C ASP A 490 -4.27 17.94 2.61
N PHE A 491 -4.70 19.11 2.14
CA PHE A 491 -6.11 19.51 2.15
C PHE A 491 -6.58 19.96 0.79
N LEU A 492 -7.79 19.51 0.43
CA LEU A 492 -8.57 20.08 -0.66
C LEU A 492 -9.86 20.67 -0.10
N ILE A 493 -10.11 21.93 -0.41
CA ILE A 493 -11.29 22.67 0.04
C ILE A 493 -12.13 23.03 -1.19
N LEU A 494 -13.39 22.60 -1.18
CA LEU A 494 -14.39 22.94 -2.19
C LEU A 494 -15.59 23.66 -1.56
N ASP A 495 -16.33 24.43 -2.35
CA ASP A 495 -17.65 24.93 -1.93
C ASP A 495 -18.75 23.85 -2.04
N LYS A 496 -19.99 24.14 -1.63
CA LYS A 496 -21.13 23.21 -1.78
C LYS A 496 -21.42 22.79 -3.21
N SER A 497 -21.01 23.60 -4.18
CA SER A 497 -21.15 23.34 -5.61
C SER A 497 -19.92 22.62 -6.19
N LYS A 498 -19.03 22.11 -5.31
CA LYS A 498 -17.77 21.43 -5.64
C LYS A 498 -16.73 22.31 -6.37
N ASN A 499 -16.92 23.63 -6.41
CA ASN A 499 -15.88 24.51 -6.93
C ASN A 499 -14.68 24.49 -6.01
N PHE A 500 -13.49 24.45 -6.59
CA PHE A 500 -12.25 24.58 -5.84
C PHE A 500 -12.24 25.94 -5.12
N VAL A 501 -11.90 25.92 -3.84
CA VAL A 501 -11.71 27.12 -3.01
C VAL A 501 -10.24 27.28 -2.70
N GLY A 502 -9.59 26.18 -2.32
CA GLY A 502 -8.14 26.15 -2.10
C GLY A 502 -7.60 24.75 -1.91
N VAL A 503 -6.29 24.64 -2.08
CA VAL A 503 -5.53 23.41 -1.81
C VAL A 503 -4.36 23.77 -0.92
N LYS A 504 -4.15 23.05 0.18
CA LYS A 504 -2.95 23.19 1.00
C LYS A 504 -2.09 21.95 0.80
N VAL A 505 -0.88 22.15 0.29
CA VAL A 505 0.14 21.11 0.15
C VAL A 505 1.31 21.48 1.07
N GLY A 506 1.51 20.72 2.14
CA GLY A 506 2.41 21.09 3.23
C GLY A 506 2.10 22.51 3.77
N ASN A 507 3.06 23.43 3.67
CA ASN A 507 2.88 24.84 4.07
C ASN A 507 2.43 25.76 2.93
N THR A 508 2.27 25.23 1.72
CA THR A 508 1.93 26.02 0.54
C THR A 508 0.42 26.02 0.31
N TYR A 509 -0.18 27.20 0.16
CA TYR A 509 -1.60 27.36 -0.16
C TYR A 509 -1.79 27.78 -1.62
N PHE A 510 -2.59 27.03 -2.36
CA PHE A 510 -2.95 27.27 -3.75
C PHE A 510 -4.37 27.80 -3.86
N SER A 511 -4.56 28.82 -4.70
CA SER A 511 -5.90 29.33 -5.02
C SER A 511 -6.58 28.45 -6.07
N ALA A 512 -7.92 28.52 -6.10
CA ALA A 512 -8.82 27.74 -6.96
C ALA A 512 -8.54 27.77 -8.48
N GLN A 513 -7.72 28.70 -8.97
CA GLN A 513 -7.59 29.00 -10.41
C GLN A 513 -6.99 27.87 -11.25
N VAL A 514 -6.44 26.83 -10.61
CA VAL A 514 -5.77 25.73 -11.30
C VAL A 514 -6.75 24.70 -11.88
N PHE A 515 -7.99 24.67 -11.40
CA PHE A 515 -8.95 23.60 -11.69
C PHE A 515 -10.18 24.09 -12.46
N SER A 516 -10.90 23.13 -13.05
CA SER A 516 -12.13 23.44 -13.80
C SER A 516 -13.19 24.08 -12.90
N ASN A 517 -13.72 25.24 -13.32
CA ASN A 517 -14.87 25.87 -12.67
C ASN A 517 -16.15 25.04 -12.86
N ASN A 518 -16.98 24.93 -11.83
CA ASN A 518 -18.25 24.19 -11.77
C ASN A 518 -18.12 22.73 -12.21
N PRO A 519 -17.34 21.90 -11.50
CA PRO A 519 -17.24 20.48 -11.82
C PRO A 519 -18.55 19.75 -11.48
N ASN A 520 -18.84 18.66 -12.20
CA ASN A 520 -19.91 17.74 -11.82
C ASN A 520 -19.49 16.88 -10.62
N ASP A 521 -18.24 16.42 -10.64
CA ASP A 521 -17.68 15.61 -9.57
C ASP A 521 -16.17 15.78 -9.40
N VAL A 522 -15.70 15.54 -8.18
CA VAL A 522 -14.29 15.57 -7.79
C VAL A 522 -14.01 14.30 -6.99
N ASN A 523 -13.12 13.45 -7.51
CA ASN A 523 -12.72 12.20 -6.89
C ASN A 523 -11.21 12.18 -6.64
N LEU A 524 -10.79 11.57 -5.53
CA LEU A 524 -9.41 11.59 -5.06
C LEU A 524 -8.91 10.15 -4.93
N LEU A 525 -7.83 9.83 -5.64
CA LEU A 525 -7.18 8.52 -5.63
C LEU A 525 -5.75 8.68 -6.14
N ASP A 526 -4.86 7.76 -5.82
CA ASP A 526 -3.62 7.57 -6.58
C ASP A 526 -3.94 6.86 -7.92
N TYR A 527 -4.10 7.64 -9.01
CA TYR A 527 -4.48 7.08 -10.31
C TYR A 527 -3.29 6.57 -11.12
N ASN A 528 -2.08 7.03 -10.82
CA ASN A 528 -0.86 6.66 -11.54
C ASN A 528 0.02 5.65 -10.78
N GLY A 529 -0.33 5.33 -9.53
CA GLY A 529 0.38 4.38 -8.68
C GLY A 529 1.69 4.92 -8.10
N ASP A 530 1.84 6.25 -8.03
CA ASP A 530 3.07 6.89 -7.56
C ASP A 530 3.12 7.09 -6.03
N GLY A 531 2.08 6.68 -5.32
CA GLY A 531 1.93 6.81 -3.88
C GLY A 531 1.36 8.15 -3.43
N ARG A 532 0.96 9.02 -4.37
CA ARG A 532 0.42 10.36 -4.10
C ARG A 532 -1.04 10.43 -4.50
N THR A 533 -1.77 11.31 -3.83
CA THR A 533 -3.16 11.57 -4.19
C THR A 533 -3.20 12.36 -5.49
N ASP A 534 -4.00 11.92 -6.45
CA ASP A 534 -4.35 12.66 -7.66
C ASP A 534 -5.81 13.13 -7.59
N ILE A 535 -6.14 14.14 -8.39
CA ILE A 535 -7.48 14.75 -8.44
C ILE A 535 -8.12 14.46 -9.80
N LEU A 536 -9.15 13.62 -9.81
CA LEU A 536 -10.04 13.45 -10.97
C LEU A 536 -11.17 14.48 -10.90
N VAL A 537 -11.23 15.34 -11.90
CA VAL A 537 -12.31 16.31 -12.10
C VAL A 537 -13.15 15.89 -13.30
N THR A 538 -14.44 15.62 -13.09
CA THR A 538 -15.38 15.38 -14.19
C THR A 538 -16.22 16.64 -14.44
N LYS A 539 -16.30 17.02 -15.72
CA LYS A 539 -17.10 18.17 -16.16
C LYS A 539 -17.73 17.89 -17.50
N GLU A 540 -19.05 17.83 -17.50
CA GLU A 540 -19.91 17.53 -18.63
C GLU A 540 -19.50 16.23 -19.33
N TYR A 541 -18.84 16.35 -20.48
CA TYR A 541 -18.41 15.26 -21.34
C TYR A 541 -16.91 14.97 -21.23
N ASN A 542 -16.17 15.70 -20.39
CA ASN A 542 -14.73 15.56 -20.23
C ASN A 542 -14.36 15.25 -18.78
N SER A 543 -13.17 14.68 -18.63
CA SER A 543 -12.51 14.49 -17.35
C SER A 543 -11.02 14.77 -17.46
N THR A 544 -10.49 15.37 -16.41
CA THR A 544 -9.07 15.66 -16.27
C THR A 544 -8.57 15.09 -14.96
N ILE A 545 -7.45 14.37 -14.99
CA ILE A 545 -6.71 13.98 -13.79
C ILE A 545 -5.53 14.94 -13.62
N TYR A 546 -5.46 15.53 -12.45
CA TYR A 546 -4.37 16.40 -12.03
C TYR A 546 -3.50 15.68 -11.00
N THR A 547 -2.18 15.78 -11.16
CA THR A 547 -1.20 15.30 -10.20
C THR A 547 -0.36 16.48 -9.72
N TYR A 548 0.07 16.47 -8.45
CA TYR A 548 0.94 17.53 -7.94
C TYR A 548 2.40 17.23 -8.27
N ASN A 549 3.15 18.22 -8.73
CA ASN A 549 4.58 18.12 -8.99
C ASN A 549 5.37 18.91 -7.92
N PRO A 550 6.02 18.22 -6.95
CA PRO A 550 6.77 18.85 -5.87
C PRO A 550 7.94 19.71 -6.36
N ARG A 551 8.50 19.41 -7.54
CA ARG A 551 9.64 20.16 -8.09
C ARG A 551 9.20 21.50 -8.68
N SER A 552 8.07 21.51 -9.40
CA SER A 552 7.51 22.73 -10.00
C SER A 552 6.55 23.46 -9.06
N THR A 553 6.18 22.82 -7.94
CA THR A 553 5.17 23.27 -6.95
C THR A 553 3.82 23.58 -7.59
N LYS A 554 3.39 22.77 -8.58
CA LYS A 554 2.16 23.00 -9.36
C LYS A 554 1.40 21.69 -9.58
N PHE A 555 0.09 21.81 -9.77
CA PHE A 555 -0.70 20.72 -10.33
C PHE A 555 -0.53 20.68 -11.85
N GLU A 556 -0.25 19.50 -12.37
CA GLU A 556 -0.02 19.21 -13.78
C GLU A 556 -1.07 18.21 -14.28
N VAL A 557 -1.39 18.27 -15.58
CA VAL A 557 -2.37 17.37 -16.18
C VAL A 557 -1.71 16.03 -16.48
N LEU A 558 -2.14 14.99 -15.78
CA LEU A 558 -1.74 13.60 -16.02
C LEU A 558 -2.56 12.98 -17.15
N TYR A 559 -3.85 13.29 -17.19
CA TYR A 559 -4.82 12.72 -18.12
C TYR A 559 -5.89 13.75 -18.47
N ASN A 560 -6.29 13.78 -19.74
CA ASN A 560 -7.41 14.60 -20.20
C ASN A 560 -8.12 13.87 -21.35
N SER A 561 -9.40 13.56 -21.17
CA SER A 561 -10.17 12.74 -22.11
C SER A 561 -11.67 12.96 -21.95
N GLY A 562 -12.46 12.35 -22.83
CA GLY A 562 -13.92 12.30 -22.77
C GLY A 562 -14.49 11.20 -21.86
N PHE A 563 -13.68 10.58 -21.00
CA PHE A 563 -14.11 9.49 -20.11
C PHE A 563 -13.29 9.47 -18.82
N PRO A 564 -13.91 9.35 -17.63
CA PRO A 564 -15.36 9.26 -17.39
C PRO A 564 -16.10 10.60 -17.58
N THR A 565 -17.38 10.55 -17.95
CA THR A 565 -18.24 11.74 -18.08
C THR A 565 -19.14 11.92 -16.85
N ARG A 566 -19.91 13.02 -16.77
CA ARG A 566 -20.86 13.29 -15.68
C ARG A 566 -21.91 12.19 -15.42
N TRP A 567 -22.11 11.28 -16.37
CA TRP A 567 -23.09 10.20 -16.30
C TRP A 567 -22.50 8.89 -15.75
N HIS A 568 -21.19 8.86 -15.54
CA HIS A 568 -20.50 7.70 -14.98
C HIS A 568 -20.33 7.89 -13.48
N SER A 569 -20.61 6.83 -12.73
CA SER A 569 -20.24 6.75 -11.32
C SER A 569 -18.84 6.15 -11.24
N VAL A 570 -17.96 6.80 -10.48
CA VAL A 570 -16.63 6.30 -10.18
C VAL A 570 -16.68 5.64 -8.81
N HIS A 571 -16.29 4.36 -8.75
CA HIS A 571 -16.23 3.58 -7.52
C HIS A 571 -14.81 3.06 -7.34
N PHE A 572 -14.33 3.08 -6.09
CA PHE A 572 -12.99 2.66 -5.70
C PHE A 572 -13.08 1.48 -4.73
#